data_AF-A0A976CRG7-F1
#
_entry.id   AF-A0A976CRG7-F1
#
_cell.length_a   1.000
_cell.length_b   1.000
_cell.length_c   1.000
_cell.angle_alpha   90.00
_cell.angle_beta   90.00
_cell.angle_gamma   90.00
#
_symmetry.space_group_name_H-M   'P 1'
#
loop_
_entity.id
_entity.type
_entity.pdbx_description
1 polymer ?
#
loop_
_entity_poly.entity_id
_entity_poly.type
_entity_poly.pdbx_seq_one_letter_code
_entity_poly.pdbx_strand_id
1 'polypeptide(L)'
;MTEEMPIEFWQGIEEFNSQDFYACHDTLEALWMEAGEPDKRFYQGILQISVALYHLSNQNWRGAVILLGEGINRLSYYQPSYGGIAVEDLIRQSAKLLSALQQAGSEAVTNFIPLFAGTEVAGLQLPRIIKLEGETRLRKGDSNGR
;
A
#
# COMPACT_ATOMS: atom_id res chain seq x y z
N MET A 1 22.81 0.09 -8.70
CA MET A 1 22.76 0.79 -7.39
C MET A 1 21.33 0.67 -6.94
N THR A 2 21.04 -0.04 -5.84
CA THR A 2 19.72 0.03 -5.21
C THR A 2 19.65 1.40 -4.58
N GLU A 3 19.13 2.38 -5.29
CA GLU A 3 18.85 3.67 -4.69
C GLU A 3 17.84 3.44 -3.57
N GLU A 4 18.21 3.89 -2.38
CA GLU A 4 17.36 3.85 -1.21
C GLU A 4 16.13 4.71 -1.48
N MET A 5 14.93 4.21 -1.17
CA MET A 5 13.70 4.95 -1.41
C MET A 5 13.74 6.32 -0.70
N PRO A 6 13.17 7.38 -1.29
CA PRO A 6 13.12 8.70 -0.66
C PRO A 6 12.53 8.67 0.75
N ILE A 7 12.91 9.62 1.61
CA ILE A 7 12.37 9.68 2.97
C ILE A 7 10.85 9.88 2.97
N GLU A 8 10.35 10.63 1.99
CA GLU A 8 8.93 10.89 1.75
C GLU A 8 8.19 9.58 1.42
N PHE A 9 8.84 8.61 0.76
CA PHE A 9 8.21 7.32 0.50
C PHE A 9 7.91 6.63 1.83
N TRP A 10 8.89 6.59 2.73
CA TRP A 10 8.71 5.98 4.05
C TRP A 10 7.72 6.75 4.92
N GLN A 11 7.65 8.07 4.79
CA GLN A 11 6.60 8.89 5.40
C GLN A 11 5.21 8.45 4.89
N GLY A 12 5.03 8.33 3.57
CA GLY A 12 3.78 7.85 2.98
C GLY A 12 3.39 6.46 3.46
N ILE A 13 4.37 5.56 3.69
CA ILE A 13 4.10 4.23 4.27
C ILE A 13 3.57 4.34 5.72
N GLU A 14 4.13 5.23 6.54
CA GLU A 14 3.65 5.46 7.91
C GLU A 14 2.25 6.09 7.93
N GLU A 15 2.00 7.07 7.06
CA GLU A 15 0.68 7.69 6.89
C GLU A 15 -0.36 6.64 6.46
N PHE A 16 -0.03 5.79 5.48
CA PHE A 16 -0.89 4.68 5.07
C PHE A 16 -1.22 3.74 6.25
N ASN A 17 -0.19 3.32 6.99
CA ASN A 17 -0.35 2.38 8.10
C ASN A 17 -1.06 2.99 9.31
N SER A 18 -1.06 4.32 9.44
CA SER A 18 -1.78 5.08 10.46
C SER A 18 -3.20 5.46 10.03
N GLN A 19 -3.63 5.02 8.83
CA GLN A 19 -4.92 5.35 8.22
C GLN A 19 -5.10 6.82 7.82
N ASP A 20 -4.02 7.59 7.74
CA ASP A 20 -3.98 8.97 7.24
C ASP A 20 -3.93 8.97 5.70
N PHE A 21 -4.91 8.31 5.08
CA PHE A 21 -4.89 7.96 3.65
C PHE A 21 -4.81 9.17 2.70
N TYR A 22 -5.38 10.31 3.10
CA TYR A 22 -5.30 11.54 2.32
C TYR A 22 -3.90 12.17 2.40
N ALA A 23 -3.26 12.15 3.57
CA ALA A 23 -1.87 12.59 3.70
C ALA A 23 -0.92 11.69 2.88
N CYS A 24 -1.11 10.37 2.98
CA CYS A 24 -0.38 9.40 2.17
C CYS A 24 -0.56 9.65 0.66
N HIS A 25 -1.77 10.01 0.22
CA HIS A 25 -2.01 10.41 -1.16
C HIS A 25 -1.13 11.61 -1.56
N ASP A 26 -1.18 12.71 -0.81
CA ASP A 26 -0.44 13.93 -1.15
C ASP A 26 1.07 13.70 -1.16
N THR A 27 1.59 12.96 -0.16
CA THR A 27 3.00 12.59 -0.06
C THR A 27 3.45 11.75 -1.26
N LEU A 28 2.68 10.72 -1.64
CA LEU A 28 3.02 9.86 -2.77
C LEU A 28 2.77 10.52 -4.14
N GLU A 29 1.83 11.46 -4.23
CA GLU A 29 1.56 12.22 -5.45
C GLU A 29 2.78 13.08 -5.82
N ALA A 30 3.37 13.76 -4.84
CA ALA A 30 4.59 14.55 -5.03
C ALA A 30 5.75 13.69 -5.59
N LEU A 31 5.93 12.48 -5.06
CA LEU A 31 6.92 11.52 -5.59
C LEU A 31 6.57 11.02 -6.99
N TRP A 32 5.29 10.70 -7.23
CA TRP A 32 4.81 10.19 -8.51
C TRP A 32 5.01 11.18 -9.66
N MET A 33 4.82 12.48 -9.38
CA MET A 33 4.97 13.54 -10.38
C MET A 33 6.41 13.64 -10.91
N GLU A 34 7.39 13.50 -10.01
CA GLU A 34 8.82 13.61 -10.32
C GLU A 34 9.47 12.28 -10.73
N ALA A 35 8.85 11.15 -10.40
CA ALA A 35 9.43 9.83 -10.65
C ALA A 35 9.48 9.46 -12.15
N GLY A 36 10.56 8.77 -12.53
CA GLY A 36 10.66 7.98 -13.75
C GLY A 36 10.15 6.56 -13.55
N GLU A 37 10.02 5.80 -14.64
CA GLU A 37 9.78 4.36 -14.54
C GLU A 37 11.04 3.64 -14.02
N PRO A 38 10.91 2.61 -13.16
CA PRO A 38 9.65 1.95 -12.78
C PRO A 38 8.95 2.55 -11.54
N ASP A 39 9.61 3.40 -10.76
CA ASP A 39 9.07 3.94 -9.50
C ASP A 39 7.74 4.69 -9.69
N LYS A 40 7.59 5.39 -10.80
CA LYS A 40 6.36 6.13 -11.14
C LYS A 40 5.12 5.23 -11.06
N ARG A 41 5.13 4.09 -11.74
CA ARG A 41 3.97 3.17 -11.73
C ARG A 41 3.79 2.51 -10.37
N PHE A 42 4.88 2.27 -9.62
CA PHE A 42 4.81 1.74 -8.26
C PHE A 42 4.13 2.70 -7.29
N TYR A 43 4.58 3.96 -7.22
CA TYR A 43 3.96 5.00 -6.39
C TYR A 43 2.49 5.18 -6.71
N GLN A 44 2.15 5.23 -8.00
CA GLN A 44 0.75 5.32 -8.43
C GLN A 44 -0.10 4.16 -7.89
N GLY A 45 0.46 2.94 -7.85
CA GLY A 45 -0.25 1.78 -7.32
C GLY A 45 -0.59 1.90 -5.83
N ILE A 46 0.38 2.33 -5.00
CA ILE A 46 0.16 2.54 -3.56
C ILE A 46 -0.80 3.71 -3.33
N LEU A 47 -0.59 4.82 -4.03
CA LEU A 47 -1.44 6.01 -3.97
C LEU A 47 -2.90 5.65 -4.29
N GLN A 48 -3.15 4.87 -5.33
CA GLN A 48 -4.50 4.42 -5.69
C GLN A 48 -5.15 3.59 -4.57
N ILE A 49 -4.41 2.67 -3.95
CA ILE A 49 -4.93 1.91 -2.80
C ILE A 49 -5.23 2.86 -1.64
N SER A 50 -4.38 3.84 -1.36
CA SER A 50 -4.61 4.84 -0.31
C SER A 50 -5.92 5.61 -0.54
N VAL A 51 -6.09 6.18 -1.74
CA VAL A 51 -7.33 6.91 -2.10
C VAL A 51 -8.55 6.00 -2.11
N ALA A 52 -8.39 4.72 -2.46
CA ALA A 52 -9.48 3.75 -2.36
C ALA A 52 -9.98 3.56 -0.92
N LEU A 53 -9.06 3.49 0.05
CA LEU A 53 -9.40 3.39 1.47
C LEU A 53 -9.99 4.70 2.01
N TYR A 54 -9.51 5.86 1.53
CA TYR A 54 -10.15 7.15 1.80
C TYR A 54 -11.58 7.21 1.23
N HIS A 55 -11.83 6.69 0.03
CA HIS A 55 -13.19 6.60 -0.50
C HIS A 55 -14.07 5.68 0.34
N LEU A 56 -13.53 4.55 0.78
CA LEU A 56 -14.27 3.63 1.63
C LEU A 56 -14.65 4.27 2.98
N SER A 57 -13.75 5.04 3.61
CA SER A 57 -14.06 5.73 4.88
C SER A 57 -15.19 6.77 4.72
N ASN A 58 -15.31 7.34 3.51
CA ASN A 58 -16.39 8.25 3.12
C ASN A 58 -17.64 7.54 2.55
N GLN A 59 -17.76 6.22 2.73
CA GLN A 59 -18.86 5.40 2.21
C GLN A 59 -19.01 5.44 0.68
N ASN A 60 -17.97 5.85 -0.04
CA ASN A 60 -17.94 5.85 -1.50
C ASN A 60 -17.47 4.49 -2.01
N TRP A 61 -18.41 3.55 -2.07
CA TRP A 61 -18.17 2.19 -2.55
C TRP A 61 -17.57 2.14 -3.96
N ARG A 62 -18.10 2.94 -4.89
CA ARG A 62 -17.68 2.91 -6.29
C ARG A 62 -16.23 3.35 -6.44
N GLY A 63 -15.85 4.44 -5.78
CA GLY A 63 -14.48 4.94 -5.78
C GLY A 63 -13.51 3.94 -5.16
N ALA A 64 -13.90 3.32 -4.03
CA ALA A 64 -13.10 2.30 -3.38
C ALA A 64 -12.85 1.07 -4.29
N VAL A 65 -13.90 0.51 -4.88
CA VAL A 65 -13.80 -0.69 -5.73
C VAL A 65 -12.94 -0.45 -6.97
N ILE A 66 -13.13 0.70 -7.65
CA ILE A 66 -12.36 1.04 -8.86
C ILE A 66 -10.88 1.18 -8.52
N LEU A 67 -10.53 2.01 -7.53
CA LEU A 67 -9.14 2.30 -7.24
C LEU A 67 -8.39 1.15 -6.56
N LEU A 68 -9.07 0.31 -5.77
CA LEU A 68 -8.49 -0.96 -5.31
C LEU A 68 -8.10 -1.83 -6.50
N GLY A 69 -8.99 -2.01 -7.49
CA GLY A 69 -8.71 -2.81 -8.67
C GLY A 69 -7.54 -2.29 -9.51
N GLU A 70 -7.51 -0.97 -9.76
CA GLU A 70 -6.42 -0.33 -10.51
C GLU A 70 -5.09 -0.41 -9.77
N GLY A 71 -5.07 -0.08 -8.48
CA GLY A 71 -3.87 -0.12 -7.64
C GLY A 71 -3.28 -1.54 -7.57
N ILE A 72 -4.12 -2.56 -7.37
CA ILE A 72 -3.71 -3.96 -7.39
C ILE A 72 -3.09 -4.34 -8.74
N ASN A 73 -3.72 -3.96 -9.85
CA ASN A 73 -3.20 -4.26 -11.20
C ASN A 73 -1.80 -3.65 -11.39
N ARG A 74 -1.61 -2.38 -11.01
CA ARG A 74 -0.31 -1.71 -11.12
C ARG A 74 0.75 -2.37 -10.25
N LEU A 75 0.41 -2.73 -9.01
CA LEU A 75 1.36 -3.34 -8.08
C LEU A 75 1.73 -4.79 -8.44
N SER A 76 0.93 -5.50 -9.24
CA SER A 76 1.21 -6.89 -9.62
C SER A 76 2.58 -7.09 -10.31
N TYR A 77 3.07 -6.07 -11.02
CA TYR A 77 4.39 -6.07 -11.66
C TYR A 77 5.58 -5.97 -10.69
N TYR A 78 5.32 -5.70 -9.40
CA TYR A 78 6.30 -5.43 -8.35
C TYR A 78 6.34 -6.51 -7.27
N GLN A 79 5.66 -7.64 -7.50
CA GLN A 79 5.73 -8.79 -6.61
C GLN A 79 7.09 -9.51 -6.69
N PRO A 80 7.54 -10.17 -5.60
CA PRO A 80 6.89 -10.22 -4.29
C PRO A 80 7.15 -8.95 -3.45
N SER A 81 8.19 -8.19 -3.79
CA SER A 81 8.65 -7.02 -3.03
C SER A 81 9.28 -5.97 -3.91
N TYR A 82 9.12 -4.70 -3.55
CA TYR A 82 9.75 -3.56 -4.21
C TYR A 82 9.88 -2.40 -3.22
N GLY A 83 10.91 -1.56 -3.36
CA GLY A 83 11.12 -0.41 -2.48
C GLY A 83 11.24 -0.76 -0.99
N GLY A 84 11.67 -1.99 -0.66
CA GLY A 84 11.78 -2.46 0.72
C GLY A 84 10.45 -2.79 1.41
N ILE A 85 9.35 -2.98 0.65
CA ILE A 85 8.06 -3.44 1.20
C ILE A 85 7.62 -4.77 0.60
N ALA A 86 6.80 -5.52 1.34
CA ALA A 86 6.19 -6.76 0.88
C ALA A 86 4.94 -6.45 0.01
N VAL A 87 5.15 -6.31 -1.29
CA VAL A 87 4.10 -5.92 -2.25
C VAL A 87 3.04 -7.02 -2.38
N GLU A 88 3.45 -8.28 -2.34
CA GLU A 88 2.52 -9.42 -2.38
C GLU A 88 1.50 -9.37 -1.25
N ASP A 89 1.93 -9.03 -0.04
CA ASP A 89 1.05 -8.90 1.12
C ASP A 89 0.04 -7.77 0.96
N LEU A 90 0.47 -6.61 0.46
CA LEU A 90 -0.43 -5.49 0.17
C LEU A 90 -1.48 -5.88 -0.87
N ILE A 91 -1.06 -6.51 -1.97
CA ILE A 91 -1.97 -6.99 -3.02
C ILE A 91 -2.97 -7.98 -2.46
N ARG A 92 -2.51 -8.98 -1.70
CA ARG A 92 -3.35 -10.03 -1.13
C ARG A 92 -4.41 -9.47 -0.18
N GLN A 93 -4.02 -8.53 0.68
CA GLN A 93 -4.94 -7.85 1.60
C GLN A 93 -5.97 -7.00 0.84
N SER A 94 -5.51 -6.17 -0.11
CA SER A 94 -6.37 -5.33 -0.93
C SER A 94 -7.35 -6.13 -1.79
N ALA A 95 -6.92 -7.27 -2.35
CA ALA A 95 -7.77 -8.14 -3.14
C ALA A 95 -8.88 -8.81 -2.30
N LYS A 96 -8.58 -9.19 -1.05
CA LYS A 96 -9.60 -9.70 -0.10
C LYS A 96 -10.66 -8.65 0.19
N LEU A 97 -10.24 -7.41 0.49
CA LEU A 97 -11.15 -6.30 0.72
C LEU A 97 -12.00 -5.98 -0.52
N LEU A 98 -11.37 -5.91 -1.70
CA LEU A 98 -12.04 -5.68 -2.98
C LEU A 98 -13.13 -6.73 -3.24
N SER A 99 -12.80 -8.01 -3.07
CA SER A 99 -13.75 -9.11 -3.27
C SER A 99 -14.95 -8.99 -2.32
N ALA A 100 -14.71 -8.66 -1.05
CA ALA A 100 -15.78 -8.49 -0.08
C ALA A 100 -16.68 -7.29 -0.40
N LEU A 101 -16.11 -6.16 -0.81
CA LEU A 101 -16.87 -4.97 -1.24
C LEU A 101 -17.73 -5.28 -2.47
N GLN A 102 -17.18 -6.00 -3.45
CA GLN A 102 -17.92 -6.39 -4.66
C GLN A 102 -19.08 -7.33 -4.34
N GLN A 103 -18.88 -8.28 -3.42
CA GLN A 103 -19.93 -9.21 -2.99
C GLN A 103 -21.04 -8.52 -2.19
N ALA A 104 -20.67 -7.58 -1.31
CA ALA A 104 -21.64 -6.85 -0.49
C ALA A 104 -22.44 -5.81 -1.29
N GLY A 105 -21.82 -5.20 -2.31
CA GLY A 105 -22.43 -4.16 -3.12
C GLY A 105 -22.50 -2.79 -2.41
N SER A 106 -22.96 -1.77 -3.13
CA SER A 106 -22.97 -0.38 -2.65
C SER A 106 -23.90 -0.15 -1.47
N GLU A 107 -25.00 -0.89 -1.37
CA GLU A 107 -26.00 -0.74 -0.30
C GLU A 107 -25.46 -1.14 1.08
N ALA A 108 -24.44 -2.01 1.10
CA ALA A 108 -23.84 -2.56 2.33
C ALA A 108 -22.48 -1.93 2.69
N VAL A 109 -22.08 -0.83 2.03
CA VAL A 109 -20.75 -0.21 2.25
C VAL A 109 -20.53 0.24 3.70
N THR A 110 -21.60 0.64 4.39
CA THR A 110 -21.54 1.06 5.80
C THR A 110 -21.11 -0.06 6.74
N ASN A 111 -21.31 -1.32 6.37
CA ASN A 111 -20.88 -2.49 7.15
C ASN A 111 -19.35 -2.58 7.28
N PHE A 112 -18.60 -1.89 6.42
CA PHE A 112 -17.14 -1.89 6.41
C PHE A 112 -16.53 -0.74 7.23
N ILE A 113 -17.33 0.24 7.66
CA ILE A 113 -16.84 1.38 8.44
C ILE A 113 -16.19 0.99 9.78
N PRO A 114 -16.64 -0.06 10.51
CA PRO A 114 -15.96 -0.51 11.71
C PRO A 114 -14.48 -0.90 11.50
N LEU A 115 -14.07 -1.24 10.26
CA LEU A 115 -12.67 -1.55 9.94
C LEU A 115 -11.71 -0.40 10.32
N PHE A 116 -12.15 0.85 10.15
CA PHE A 116 -11.34 2.04 10.47
C PHE A 116 -11.21 2.28 11.99
N ALA A 117 -12.12 1.72 12.78
CA ALA A 117 -12.01 1.70 14.24
C ALA A 117 -11.17 0.52 14.77
N GLY A 118 -10.52 -0.23 13.88
CA GLY A 118 -9.76 -1.45 14.22
C GLY A 118 -10.65 -2.66 14.55
N THR A 119 -11.94 -2.60 14.22
CA THR A 119 -12.86 -3.74 14.41
C THR A 119 -12.80 -4.65 13.20
N GLU A 120 -12.60 -5.95 13.42
CA GLU A 120 -12.67 -6.94 12.36
C GLU A 120 -14.10 -7.07 11.82
N VAL A 121 -14.25 -7.05 10.49
CA VAL A 121 -15.55 -7.25 9.82
C VAL A 121 -15.44 -8.50 8.97
N ALA A 122 -16.17 -9.57 9.34
CA ALA A 122 -16.18 -10.83 8.59
C ALA A 122 -14.77 -11.42 8.31
N GLY A 123 -13.85 -11.35 9.26
CA GLY A 123 -12.46 -11.81 9.07
C GLY A 123 -11.57 -10.85 8.27
N LEU A 124 -12.07 -9.66 7.92
CA LEU A 124 -11.33 -8.65 7.17
C LEU A 124 -10.69 -7.64 8.11
N GLN A 125 -9.51 -7.18 7.69
CA GLN A 125 -8.78 -6.05 8.24
C GLN A 125 -8.44 -5.09 7.10
N LEU A 126 -8.17 -3.82 7.41
CA LEU A 126 -7.66 -2.89 6.42
C LEU A 126 -6.28 -3.37 5.91
N PRO A 127 -5.99 -3.21 4.61
CA PRO A 127 -4.65 -3.45 4.09
C PRO A 127 -3.62 -2.65 4.88
N ARG A 128 -2.50 -3.29 5.19
CA ARG A 128 -1.33 -2.67 5.83
C ARG A 128 -0.07 -2.99 5.03
N ILE A 129 0.83 -2.03 4.97
CA ILE A 129 2.11 -2.16 4.27
C ILE A 129 3.16 -2.71 5.23
N ILE A 130 3.71 -3.88 4.88
CA ILE A 130 4.75 -4.55 5.64
C ILE A 130 6.11 -4.09 5.10
N LYS A 131 6.93 -3.51 5.98
CA LYS A 131 8.33 -3.19 5.69
C LYS A 131 9.17 -4.46 5.78
N LEU A 132 10.04 -4.67 4.82
CA LEU A 132 11.03 -5.75 4.87
C LEU A 132 12.25 -5.22 5.61
N GLU A 133 12.63 -5.89 6.70
CA GLU A 133 13.89 -5.57 7.36
C GLU A 133 15.03 -5.86 6.37
N GLY A 134 15.87 -4.86 6.14
CA GLY A 134 17.05 -5.04 5.30
C GLY A 134 17.88 -6.20 5.85
N GLU A 135 18.19 -7.19 5.01
CA GLU A 135 19.27 -8.11 5.31
C GLU A 135 20.49 -7.26 5.68
N THR A 136 20.80 -7.19 6.97
CA THR A 136 22.04 -6.61 7.44
C THR A 136 23.11 -7.51 6.86
N ARG A 137 23.68 -7.13 5.69
CA ARG A 137 24.87 -7.76 5.16
C ARG A 137 25.92 -7.66 6.26
N LEU A 138 26.11 -8.75 6.99
CA LEU A 138 27.30 -8.99 7.79
C LEU A 138 28.47 -8.78 6.83
N ARG A 139 29.14 -7.63 6.91
CA ARG A 139 30.46 -7.46 6.34
C ARG A 139 31.33 -8.47 7.07
N LYS A 140 31.62 -9.61 6.43
CA LYS A 140 32.79 -10.40 6.81
C LYS A 140 33.96 -9.43 6.75
N GLY A 141 34.49 -9.09 7.91
CA GLY A 141 35.77 -8.42 8.00
C GLY A 141 36.80 -9.37 7.41
N ASP A 142 37.27 -9.08 6.21
CA ASP A 142 38.49 -9.69 5.70
C ASP A 142 39.65 -9.10 6.49
N SER A 143 39.93 -9.69 7.65
CA SER A 143 41.22 -9.59 8.31
C SER A 143 42.20 -10.48 7.55
N ASN A 144 42.76 -9.98 6.44
CA ASN A 144 43.95 -10.58 5.88
C ASN A 144 45.18 -9.87 6.46
N GLY A 145 45.54 -10.30 7.66
CA GLY A 145 46.87 -10.07 8.22
C GLY A 145 47.76 -11.23 7.81
N ARG A 146 48.70 -10.97 6.89
CA ARG A 146 50.03 -11.59 6.81
C ARG A 146 50.91 -10.80 5.86
#